data_AF-A0A0D7B6I4-F1
#
_entry.id   AF-A0A0D7B6I4-F1
#
_cell.length_a   1.000
_cell.length_b   1.000
_cell.length_c   1.000
_cell.angle_alpha   90.00
_cell.angle_beta   90.00
_cell.angle_gamma   90.00
#
_symmetry.space_group_name_H-M   'P 1'
#
loop_
_entity.id
_entity.type
_entity.pdbx_description
1 polymer ?
#
loop_
_entity_poly.entity_id
_entity_poly.type
_entity_poly.pdbx_seq_one_letter_code
_entity_poly.pdbx_strand_id
1 'polypeptide(L)'
;MSLPRLSLEIKCRILDHLDSLSSIALVWKDVLLPIRQRRFRSIAVVKDSHIGRLFDIILSEPKIAKLIHQLEVAEYGYGFGDTYECPILPHLLARLPGISNLKLNKLCTISHSALLPHLLAVLPPSKLTKVSLDFAEWTEAYRILFMLHSFPHVEDLRISGRANSTRPVEHGGPGVDIVELYQAPAFESVKRLELSGYQLCCNDMLRVLAHSGAFPNLESLTLASATVSGGWMKRLGECCARWPTTLRELRLPSLWLACTLL
;
A
#
# COMPACT_ATOMS: atom_id res chain seq x y z
N MET A 1 -46.35 6.68 15.78
CA MET A 1 -45.31 6.53 16.84
C MET A 1 -44.08 7.31 16.41
N SER A 2 -43.69 8.35 17.14
CA SER A 2 -42.44 9.08 16.89
C SER A 2 -41.27 8.28 17.48
N LEU A 3 -40.23 8.06 16.68
CA LEU A 3 -38.99 7.46 17.19
C LEU A 3 -38.32 8.42 18.20
N PRO A 4 -37.66 7.88 19.24
CA PRO A 4 -36.90 8.70 20.19
C PRO A 4 -35.85 9.54 19.44
N ARG A 5 -35.64 10.78 19.88
CA ARG A 5 -34.62 11.68 19.35
C ARG A 5 -33.22 11.19 19.76
N LEU A 6 -32.67 10.27 18.98
CA LEU A 6 -31.27 9.85 19.11
C LEU A 6 -30.34 10.93 18.54
N SER A 7 -29.15 11.06 19.12
CA SER A 7 -28.10 11.94 18.57
C SER A 7 -27.60 11.41 17.22
N LEU A 8 -27.07 12.30 16.38
CA LEU A 8 -26.53 11.94 15.06
C LEU A 8 -25.43 10.87 15.17
N GLU A 9 -24.59 10.95 16.20
CA GLU A 9 -23.50 10.00 16.44
C GLU A 9 -24.02 8.59 16.73
N ILE A 10 -25.03 8.46 17.59
CA ILE A 10 -25.65 7.17 17.93
C ILE A 10 -26.33 6.57 16.70
N LYS A 11 -27.07 7.37 15.94
CA LYS A 11 -27.72 6.91 14.70
C LYS A 11 -26.70 6.40 13.68
N CYS A 12 -25.56 7.09 13.50
CA CYS A 12 -24.51 6.64 12.60
C CYS A 12 -23.87 5.33 13.08
N ARG A 13 -23.57 5.19 14.39
CA ARG A 13 -23.02 3.94 14.93
C ARG A 13 -23.95 2.75 14.72
N ILE A 14 -25.26 2.93 14.92
CA ILE A 14 -26.26 1.89 14.65
C ILE A 14 -26.23 1.47 13.17
N LEU A 15 -26.17 2.45 12.26
CA LEU A 15 -26.16 2.19 10.81
C LEU A 15 -24.82 1.64 10.28
N ASP A 16 -23.73 1.84 11.01
CA ASP A 16 -22.44 1.23 10.72
C ASP A 16 -22.43 -0.28 11.09
N HIS A 17 -23.30 -0.72 12.01
CA HIS A 17 -23.47 -2.14 12.38
C HIS A 17 -24.53 -2.87 11.53
N LEU A 18 -25.21 -2.14 10.64
CA LEU A 18 -26.22 -2.68 9.74
C LEU A 18 -25.60 -2.73 8.33
N ASP A 19 -25.11 -3.90 7.95
CA ASP A 19 -24.36 -4.12 6.70
C ASP A 19 -25.14 -3.72 5.44
N SER A 20 -26.46 -3.91 5.45
CA SER A 20 -27.35 -3.39 4.41
C SER A 20 -27.92 -2.04 4.82
N LEU A 21 -28.14 -1.14 3.85
CA LEU A 21 -28.94 0.07 4.01
C LEU A 21 -30.38 -0.33 4.33
N SER A 22 -30.57 -0.82 5.55
CA SER A 22 -31.85 -1.13 6.13
C SER A 22 -32.69 0.14 6.11
N SER A 23 -33.99 -0.05 5.96
CA SER A 23 -35.06 0.94 5.84
C SER A 23 -34.97 2.11 6.85
N ILE A 24 -34.20 1.94 7.92
CA ILE A 24 -33.84 2.93 8.94
C ILE A 24 -33.14 4.16 8.36
N ALA A 25 -32.27 4.02 7.35
CA ALA A 25 -31.62 5.16 6.70
C ALA A 25 -32.63 6.07 5.96
N LEU A 26 -33.77 5.52 5.52
CA LEU A 26 -34.86 6.30 4.91
C LEU A 26 -35.65 7.12 5.95
N VAL A 27 -35.62 6.70 7.22
CA VAL A 27 -36.33 7.36 8.33
C VAL A 27 -35.51 8.50 8.93
N TRP A 28 -34.18 8.42 8.90
CA TRP A 28 -33.28 9.46 9.39
C TRP A 28 -32.58 10.19 8.23
N LYS A 29 -33.27 11.15 7.61
CA LYS A 29 -32.73 11.91 6.48
C LYS A 29 -31.44 12.68 6.82
N ASP A 30 -31.27 13.06 8.09
CA ASP A 30 -30.12 13.79 8.62
C ASP A 30 -28.82 12.97 8.65
N VAL A 31 -28.90 11.64 8.70
CA VAL A 31 -27.70 10.77 8.72
C VAL A 31 -27.24 10.34 7.34
N LEU A 32 -28.05 10.53 6.30
CA LEU A 32 -27.72 10.05 4.95
C LEU A 32 -26.40 10.63 4.43
N LEU A 33 -26.16 11.92 4.67
CA LEU A 33 -24.93 12.58 4.20
C LEU A 33 -23.69 12.15 5.01
N PRO A 34 -23.70 12.16 6.37
CA PRO A 34 -22.62 11.60 7.18
C PRO A 34 -22.30 10.13 6.88
N ILE A 35 -23.33 9.30 6.67
CA ILE A 35 -23.15 7.87 6.35
C ILE A 35 -22.54 7.71 4.96
N ARG A 36 -23.00 8.47 3.97
CA ARG A 36 -22.38 8.47 2.64
C ARG A 36 -20.91 8.87 2.74
N GLN A 37 -20.59 9.94 3.48
CA GLN A 37 -19.19 10.35 3.71
C GLN A 37 -18.37 9.23 4.33
N ARG A 38 -18.87 8.56 5.37
CA ARG A 38 -18.17 7.45 6.01
C ARG A 38 -18.00 6.23 5.10
N ARG A 39 -19.06 5.79 4.42
CA ARG A 39 -19.05 4.60 3.56
C ARG A 39 -18.19 4.78 2.31
N PHE A 40 -18.22 5.96 1.69
CA PHE A 40 -17.36 6.25 0.54
C PHE A 40 -15.95 6.69 0.95
N ARG A 41 -15.65 6.90 2.24
CA ARG A 41 -14.32 7.30 2.71
C ARG A 41 -13.24 6.31 2.33
N SER A 42 -13.54 5.02 2.44
CA SER A 42 -12.62 3.92 2.15
C SER A 42 -13.32 2.92 1.26
N ILE A 43 -12.78 2.69 0.07
CA ILE A 43 -13.35 1.76 -0.90
C ILE A 43 -12.32 0.69 -1.23
N ALA A 44 -12.74 -0.56 -1.18
CA ALA A 44 -11.98 -1.69 -1.68
C ALA A 44 -12.58 -2.18 -3.00
N VAL A 45 -11.74 -2.24 -4.02
CA VAL A 45 -12.06 -2.71 -5.36
C VAL A 45 -11.30 -4.00 -5.59
N VAL A 46 -12.06 -5.10 -5.68
CA VAL A 46 -11.50 -6.46 -5.64
C VAL A 46 -11.68 -7.22 -6.97
N LYS A 47 -12.45 -6.64 -7.89
CA LYS A 47 -12.83 -7.20 -9.19
C LYS A 47 -12.98 -6.07 -10.19
N ASP A 48 -12.74 -6.33 -11.47
CA ASP A 48 -12.92 -5.37 -12.57
C ASP A 48 -14.33 -4.80 -12.62
N SER A 49 -15.34 -5.66 -12.39
CA SER A 49 -16.74 -5.22 -12.33
C SER A 49 -16.99 -4.16 -11.25
N HIS A 50 -16.20 -4.13 -10.18
CA HIS A 50 -16.31 -3.11 -9.15
C HIS A 50 -15.64 -1.80 -9.59
N ILE A 51 -14.56 -1.86 -10.37
CA ILE A 51 -13.94 -0.68 -11.00
C ILE A 51 -14.96 0.01 -11.90
N GLY A 52 -15.56 -0.73 -12.83
CA GLY A 52 -16.56 -0.19 -13.76
C GLY A 52 -17.75 0.44 -13.03
N ARG A 53 -18.34 -0.28 -12.05
CA ARG A 53 -19.46 0.26 -11.26
C ARG A 53 -19.09 1.51 -10.47
N LEU A 54 -17.91 1.54 -9.83
CA LEU A 54 -17.47 2.70 -9.09
C LEU A 54 -17.24 3.89 -10.03
N PHE A 55 -16.68 3.64 -11.21
CA PHE A 55 -16.49 4.65 -12.24
C PHE A 55 -17.83 5.23 -12.71
N ASP A 56 -18.82 4.39 -13.02
CA ASP A 56 -20.17 4.81 -13.42
C ASP A 56 -20.86 5.64 -12.33
N ILE A 57 -20.71 5.24 -11.06
CA ILE A 57 -21.22 5.99 -9.91
C ILE A 57 -20.58 7.38 -9.84
N ILE A 58 -19.26 7.47 -10.01
CA ILE A 58 -18.53 8.75 -9.99
C ILE A 58 -18.90 9.64 -11.18
N LEU A 59 -19.14 9.05 -12.36
CA LEU A 59 -19.62 9.78 -13.52
C LEU A 59 -21.03 10.34 -13.29
N SER A 60 -21.91 9.53 -12.69
CA SER A 60 -23.30 9.91 -12.42
C SER A 60 -23.41 10.93 -11.27
N GLU A 61 -22.56 10.82 -10.25
CA GLU A 61 -22.52 11.72 -9.08
C GLU A 61 -21.07 12.09 -8.72
N PRO A 62 -20.49 13.12 -9.38
CA PRO A 62 -19.09 13.51 -9.18
C PRO A 62 -18.73 13.95 -7.76
N LYS A 63 -19.73 14.32 -6.94
CA LYS A 63 -19.50 14.70 -5.53
C LYS A 63 -19.00 13.51 -4.70
N ILE A 64 -19.32 12.27 -5.08
CA ILE A 64 -18.84 11.05 -4.39
C ILE A 64 -17.32 10.94 -4.47
N ALA A 65 -16.71 11.31 -5.60
CA ALA A 65 -15.26 11.24 -5.76
C ALA A 65 -14.48 12.07 -4.72
N LYS A 66 -15.07 13.18 -4.24
CA LYS A 66 -14.47 14.03 -3.20
C LYS A 66 -14.52 13.39 -1.81
N LEU A 67 -15.39 12.39 -1.61
CA LEU A 67 -15.54 11.68 -0.35
C LEU A 67 -14.54 10.53 -0.20
N ILE A 68 -13.98 10.05 -1.31
CA ILE A 68 -13.05 8.92 -1.34
C ILE A 68 -11.66 9.41 -0.95
N HIS A 69 -11.21 8.96 0.22
CA HIS A 69 -9.90 9.28 0.77
C HIS A 69 -8.96 8.07 0.78
N GLN A 70 -9.52 6.88 0.84
CA GLN A 70 -8.79 5.62 0.81
C GLN A 70 -9.30 4.73 -0.32
N LEU A 71 -8.39 4.24 -1.14
CA LEU A 71 -8.67 3.24 -2.15
C LEU A 71 -7.76 2.04 -1.94
N GLU A 72 -8.37 0.87 -1.88
CA GLU A 72 -7.69 -0.41 -1.92
C GLU A 72 -8.02 -1.10 -3.24
N VAL A 73 -7.01 -1.35 -4.07
CA VAL A 73 -7.12 -2.17 -5.27
C VAL A 73 -6.54 -3.53 -4.91
N ALA A 74 -7.36 -4.57 -5.01
CA ALA A 74 -6.98 -5.93 -4.68
C ALA A 74 -7.41 -6.88 -5.80
N GLU A 75 -6.72 -8.00 -5.91
CA GLU A 75 -7.12 -9.10 -6.78
C GLU A 75 -7.68 -10.24 -5.94
N TYR A 76 -8.91 -10.70 -6.23
CA TYR A 76 -9.51 -11.85 -5.55
C TYR A 76 -9.25 -13.14 -6.31
N GLY A 77 -8.79 -14.17 -5.58
CA GLY A 77 -8.61 -15.52 -6.11
C GLY A 77 -7.18 -15.86 -6.55
N TYR A 78 -7.06 -17.06 -7.12
CA TYR A 78 -5.86 -17.65 -7.73
C TYR A 78 -5.87 -17.57 -9.27
N GLY A 79 -6.91 -16.97 -9.84
CA GLY A 79 -7.02 -16.78 -11.29
C GLY A 79 -6.41 -15.44 -11.67
N PHE A 80 -5.72 -15.43 -12.81
CA PHE A 80 -5.08 -14.29 -13.48
C PHE A 80 -6.08 -13.20 -13.95
N GLY A 81 -7.07 -12.87 -13.13
CA GLY A 81 -8.00 -11.79 -13.39
C GLY A 81 -7.33 -10.50 -12.97
N ASP A 82 -6.54 -9.94 -13.88
CA ASP A 82 -5.64 -8.86 -13.55
C ASP A 82 -6.40 -7.53 -13.40
N THR A 83 -6.85 -7.24 -12.19
CA THR A 83 -7.53 -5.98 -11.84
C THR A 83 -6.74 -4.75 -12.33
N TYR A 84 -5.42 -4.89 -12.48
CA TYR A 84 -4.53 -3.83 -12.97
C TYR A 84 -4.51 -3.69 -14.49
N GLU A 85 -4.92 -4.70 -15.26
CA GLU A 85 -5.15 -4.63 -16.71
C GLU A 85 -6.47 -3.94 -17.07
N CYS A 86 -7.36 -3.72 -16.10
CA CYS A 86 -8.63 -3.04 -16.34
C CYS A 86 -8.37 -1.63 -16.93
N PRO A 87 -8.77 -1.36 -18.19
CA PRO A 87 -8.46 -0.08 -18.85
C PRO A 87 -9.19 1.10 -18.21
N ILE A 88 -10.21 0.84 -17.40
CA ILE A 88 -10.98 1.86 -16.66
C ILE A 88 -10.22 2.32 -15.41
N LEU A 89 -9.34 1.50 -14.85
CA LEU A 89 -8.66 1.79 -13.58
C LEU A 89 -7.86 3.11 -13.61
N PRO A 90 -7.04 3.41 -14.63
CA PRO A 90 -6.34 4.69 -14.70
C PRO A 90 -7.29 5.89 -14.75
N HIS A 91 -8.40 5.77 -15.48
CA HIS A 91 -9.42 6.81 -15.59
C HIS A 91 -10.17 7.04 -14.26
N LEU A 92 -10.42 5.96 -13.51
CA LEU A 92 -10.98 6.03 -12.18
C LEU A 92 -10.03 6.78 -11.24
N LEU A 93 -8.75 6.40 -11.20
CA LEU A 93 -7.74 7.01 -10.33
C LEU A 93 -7.59 8.53 -10.58
N ALA A 94 -7.56 8.94 -11.84
CA ALA A 94 -7.48 10.35 -12.23
C ALA A 94 -8.69 11.19 -11.74
N ARG A 95 -9.82 10.54 -11.44
CA ARG A 95 -11.05 11.19 -10.96
C ARG A 95 -11.18 11.22 -9.44
N LEU A 96 -10.19 10.77 -8.67
CA LEU A 96 -10.23 10.73 -7.20
C LEU A 96 -9.36 11.84 -6.59
N PRO A 97 -9.78 13.12 -6.63
CA PRO A 97 -8.95 14.24 -6.18
C PRO A 97 -8.75 14.29 -4.67
N GLY A 98 -9.46 13.46 -3.89
CA GLY A 98 -9.39 13.41 -2.43
C GLY A 98 -8.54 12.28 -1.87
N ILE A 99 -7.99 11.42 -2.73
CA ILE A 99 -7.26 10.23 -2.29
C ILE A 99 -5.98 10.62 -1.55
N SER A 100 -5.81 10.08 -0.35
CA SER A 100 -4.62 10.25 0.49
C SER A 100 -4.02 8.94 0.99
N ASN A 101 -4.81 7.86 0.96
CA ASN A 101 -4.36 6.52 1.28
C ASN A 101 -4.61 5.58 0.09
N LEU A 102 -3.54 5.00 -0.46
CA LEU A 102 -3.62 4.04 -1.55
C LEU A 102 -3.03 2.70 -1.10
N LYS A 103 -3.79 1.63 -1.30
CA LYS A 103 -3.34 0.26 -1.06
C LYS A 103 -3.47 -0.52 -2.36
N LEU A 104 -2.36 -1.04 -2.86
CA LEU A 104 -2.31 -1.89 -4.04
C LEU A 104 -1.88 -3.28 -3.58
N ASN A 105 -2.74 -4.29 -3.74
CA ASN A 105 -2.45 -5.65 -3.31
C ASN A 105 -2.21 -6.60 -4.47
N LYS A 106 -1.34 -7.58 -4.21
CA LYS A 106 -0.94 -8.62 -5.16
C LYS A 106 -0.37 -8.06 -6.46
N LEU A 107 0.44 -7.02 -6.38
CA LEU A 107 1.19 -6.50 -7.53
C LEU A 107 2.11 -7.60 -8.08
N CYS A 108 1.97 -7.95 -9.36
CA CYS A 108 2.90 -8.81 -10.08
C CYS A 108 3.80 -7.94 -10.97
N THR A 109 5.08 -7.83 -10.64
CA THR A 109 5.99 -6.95 -11.39
C THR A 109 6.49 -7.54 -12.69
N ILE A 110 6.38 -8.86 -12.89
CA ILE A 110 6.70 -9.50 -14.17
C ILE A 110 5.58 -9.16 -15.17
N SER A 111 4.34 -9.49 -14.81
CA SER A 111 3.16 -9.27 -15.66
C SER A 111 2.82 -7.79 -15.82
N HIS A 112 2.92 -6.97 -14.77
CA HIS A 112 2.44 -5.58 -14.81
C HIS A 112 3.56 -4.56 -15.05
N SER A 113 4.77 -4.99 -15.43
CA SER A 113 5.94 -4.11 -15.60
C SER A 113 5.68 -2.90 -16.51
N ALA A 114 4.88 -3.08 -17.58
CA ALA A 114 4.53 -2.00 -18.50
C ALA A 114 3.36 -1.12 -18.00
N LEU A 115 2.41 -1.69 -17.26
CA LEU A 115 1.17 -1.01 -16.87
C LEU A 115 1.32 -0.22 -15.57
N LEU A 116 2.13 -0.71 -14.64
CA LEU A 116 2.28 -0.09 -13.33
C LEU A 116 2.83 1.34 -13.42
N PRO A 117 3.86 1.66 -14.24
CA PRO A 117 4.28 3.05 -14.43
C PRO A 117 3.16 3.96 -14.96
N HIS A 118 2.33 3.47 -15.89
CA HIS A 118 1.20 4.22 -16.44
C HIS A 118 0.10 4.46 -15.39
N LEU A 119 -0.22 3.42 -14.60
CA LEU A 119 -1.14 3.52 -13.47
C LEU A 119 -0.67 4.56 -12.44
N LEU A 120 0.63 4.56 -12.15
CA LEU A 120 1.22 5.46 -11.19
C LEU A 120 1.30 6.91 -11.71
N ALA A 121 1.49 7.10 -13.01
CA ALA A 121 1.54 8.43 -13.63
C ALA A 121 0.20 9.19 -13.58
N VAL A 122 -0.93 8.49 -13.47
CA VAL A 122 -2.27 9.14 -13.42
C VAL A 122 -2.73 9.48 -12.00
N LEU A 123 -2.03 8.99 -10.97
CA LEU A 123 -2.37 9.31 -9.59
C LEU A 123 -2.07 10.77 -9.29
N PRO A 124 -2.92 11.49 -8.54
CA PRO A 124 -2.61 12.85 -8.10
C PRO A 124 -1.48 12.79 -7.06
N PRO A 125 -0.21 13.06 -7.43
CA PRO A 125 0.94 12.69 -6.59
C PRO A 125 1.00 13.56 -5.32
N SER A 126 0.42 14.76 -5.37
CA SER A 126 0.48 15.78 -4.31
C SER A 126 -0.30 15.48 -3.03
N LYS A 127 -1.15 14.43 -3.01
CA LYS A 127 -2.06 14.17 -1.87
C LYS A 127 -1.90 12.82 -1.19
N LEU A 128 -1.19 11.89 -1.81
CA LEU A 128 -0.94 10.58 -1.23
C LEU A 128 0.06 10.72 -0.08
N THR A 129 -0.42 10.50 1.14
CA THR A 129 0.41 10.51 2.36
C THR A 129 0.65 9.11 2.89
N LYS A 130 -0.20 8.14 2.53
CA LYS A 130 -0.07 6.73 2.89
C LYS A 130 -0.14 5.85 1.65
N VAL A 131 0.86 5.00 1.47
CA VAL A 131 0.91 4.03 0.37
C VAL A 131 1.27 2.66 0.91
N SER A 132 0.50 1.65 0.53
CA SER A 132 0.77 0.25 0.82
C SER A 132 0.88 -0.52 -0.49
N LEU A 133 2.04 -1.10 -0.75
CA LEU A 133 2.32 -1.93 -1.93
C LEU A 133 2.53 -3.36 -1.46
N ASP A 134 1.60 -4.26 -1.77
CA ASP A 134 1.72 -5.68 -1.49
C ASP A 134 1.97 -6.44 -2.79
N PHE A 135 3.14 -7.05 -2.92
CA PHE A 135 3.59 -7.78 -4.10
C PHE A 135 3.24 -9.28 -3.98
N ALA A 136 2.59 -9.81 -5.03
CA ALA A 136 2.26 -11.23 -5.12
C ALA A 136 3.50 -12.12 -5.28
N GLU A 137 4.54 -11.55 -5.88
CA GLU A 137 5.77 -12.23 -6.24
C GLU A 137 6.99 -11.42 -5.79
N TRP A 138 8.15 -12.07 -5.78
CA TRP A 138 9.40 -11.39 -5.48
C TRP A 138 9.67 -10.30 -6.52
N THR A 139 10.02 -9.12 -6.01
CA THR A 139 10.38 -7.95 -6.83
C THR A 139 11.70 -7.42 -6.33
N GLU A 140 12.59 -7.11 -7.26
CA GLU A 140 13.89 -6.52 -6.95
C GLU A 140 13.71 -5.15 -6.26
N ALA A 141 14.44 -4.92 -5.18
CA ALA A 141 14.30 -3.73 -4.36
C ALA A 141 14.49 -2.42 -5.15
N TYR A 142 15.37 -2.37 -6.15
CA TYR A 142 15.57 -1.19 -6.98
C TYR A 142 14.31 -0.83 -7.81
N ARG A 143 13.58 -1.82 -8.30
CA ARG A 143 12.31 -1.59 -9.02
C ARG A 143 11.28 -0.98 -8.09
N ILE A 144 11.24 -1.44 -6.84
CA ILE A 144 10.38 -0.86 -5.80
C ILE A 144 10.75 0.61 -5.60
N LEU A 145 12.03 0.92 -5.37
CA LEU A 145 12.49 2.31 -5.23
C LEU A 145 12.14 3.15 -6.47
N PHE A 146 12.31 2.62 -7.68
CA PHE A 146 11.93 3.33 -8.90
C PHE A 146 10.43 3.67 -8.94
N MET A 147 9.56 2.76 -8.52
CA MET A 147 8.12 3.03 -8.42
C MET A 147 7.76 4.08 -7.37
N LEU A 148 8.57 4.21 -6.31
CA LEU A 148 8.32 5.19 -5.26
C LEU A 148 8.45 6.65 -5.74
N HIS A 149 9.10 6.90 -6.88
CA HIS A 149 9.14 8.24 -7.48
C HIS A 149 7.76 8.81 -7.79
N SER A 150 6.77 7.95 -8.01
CA SER A 150 5.38 8.39 -8.24
C SER A 150 4.70 8.90 -6.98
N PHE A 151 5.36 8.82 -5.82
CA PHE A 151 4.81 9.14 -4.50
C PHE A 151 5.67 10.14 -3.71
N PRO A 152 5.95 11.35 -4.24
CA PRO A 152 6.91 12.28 -3.64
C PRO A 152 6.51 12.80 -2.24
N HIS A 153 5.24 12.72 -1.87
CA HIS A 153 4.69 13.24 -0.61
C HIS A 153 4.28 12.17 0.40
N VAL A 154 4.61 10.90 0.14
CA VAL A 154 4.25 9.81 1.06
C VAL A 154 5.05 9.92 2.34
N GLU A 155 4.33 9.91 3.47
CA GLU A 155 4.91 9.90 4.81
C GLU A 155 4.91 8.49 5.43
N ASP A 156 3.95 7.66 5.02
CA ASP A 156 3.70 6.33 5.56
C ASP A 156 3.74 5.31 4.42
N LEU A 157 4.85 4.61 4.31
CA LEU A 157 5.09 3.64 3.26
C LEU A 157 5.12 2.23 3.83
N ARG A 158 4.24 1.38 3.31
CA ARG A 158 4.26 -0.06 3.56
C ARG A 158 4.60 -0.80 2.28
N ILE A 159 5.60 -1.67 2.37
CA ILE A 159 5.99 -2.59 1.30
C ILE A 159 5.84 -3.99 1.87
N SER A 160 4.99 -4.80 1.26
CA SER A 160 4.91 -6.22 1.56
C SER A 160 5.13 -7.09 0.35
N GLY A 161 5.64 -8.30 0.55
CA GLY A 161 5.87 -9.24 -0.54
C GLY A 161 5.75 -10.68 -0.08
N ARG A 162 5.29 -11.54 -0.99
CA ARG A 162 5.22 -12.99 -0.77
C ARG A 162 6.29 -13.68 -1.61
N ALA A 163 7.15 -14.43 -0.94
CA ALA A 163 8.04 -15.34 -1.62
C ALA A 163 7.25 -16.61 -1.96
N ASN A 164 6.90 -16.81 -3.22
CA ASN A 164 6.43 -18.13 -3.69
C ASN A 164 7.64 -19.06 -3.68
N SER A 165 7.72 -19.91 -2.66
CA SER A 165 8.91 -20.62 -2.18
C SER A 165 9.44 -21.74 -3.08
N THR A 166 9.14 -21.77 -4.38
CA THR A 166 9.47 -22.93 -5.22
C THR A 166 10.66 -22.74 -6.14
N ARG A 167 11.15 -21.51 -6.32
CA ARG A 167 12.39 -21.27 -7.05
C ARG A 167 13.43 -20.70 -6.09
N PRO A 168 14.52 -21.43 -5.80
CA PRO A 168 15.70 -20.78 -5.26
C PRO A 168 16.02 -19.67 -6.25
N VAL A 169 15.88 -18.41 -5.81
CA VAL A 169 16.37 -17.28 -6.58
C VAL A 169 17.86 -17.50 -6.60
N GLU A 170 18.38 -18.04 -7.70
CA GLU A 170 19.82 -18.07 -7.94
C GLU A 170 20.24 -16.60 -7.81
N HIS A 171 20.92 -16.27 -6.72
CA HIS A 171 21.47 -14.94 -6.46
C HIS A 171 22.61 -14.58 -7.45
N GLY A 172 22.57 -15.13 -8.67
CA GLY A 172 23.59 -15.10 -9.71
C GLY A 172 23.09 -14.56 -11.05
N GLY A 173 21.95 -13.88 -11.10
CA GLY A 173 21.71 -12.93 -12.19
C GLY A 173 22.90 -11.95 -12.24
N PRO A 174 23.38 -11.56 -13.44
CA PRO A 174 24.57 -10.72 -13.59
C PRO A 174 24.41 -9.52 -12.69
N GLY A 175 25.34 -9.39 -11.73
CA GLY A 175 25.21 -8.50 -10.59
C GLY A 175 24.74 -7.13 -11.06
N VAL A 176 23.50 -6.78 -10.70
CA VAL A 176 23.06 -5.39 -10.74
C VAL A 176 24.09 -4.65 -9.93
N ASP A 177 24.92 -3.88 -10.64
CA ASP A 177 26.08 -3.26 -10.06
C ASP A 177 25.54 -2.36 -8.95
N ILE A 178 26.03 -2.57 -7.72
CA ILE A 178 25.56 -1.85 -6.53
C ILE A 178 25.60 -0.33 -6.80
N VAL A 179 26.47 0.09 -7.74
CA VAL A 179 26.57 1.41 -8.38
C VAL A 179 25.20 2.01 -8.79
N GLU A 180 24.28 1.27 -9.42
CA GLU A 180 22.97 1.80 -9.85
C GLU A 180 22.04 2.08 -8.65
N LEU A 181 22.19 1.34 -7.55
CA LEU A 181 21.41 1.56 -6.33
C LEU A 181 21.78 2.87 -5.60
N TYR A 182 22.99 3.40 -5.81
CA TYR A 182 23.44 4.66 -5.20
C TYR A 182 22.81 5.91 -5.83
N GLN A 183 22.13 5.77 -6.97
CA GLN A 183 21.48 6.89 -7.66
C GLN A 183 19.97 6.98 -7.41
N ALA A 184 19.42 6.13 -6.54
CA ALA A 184 18.03 6.29 -6.13
C ALA A 184 17.83 7.68 -5.50
N PRO A 185 16.74 8.39 -5.84
CA PRO A 185 16.45 9.69 -5.25
C PRO A 185 16.24 9.56 -3.74
N ALA A 186 16.36 10.68 -3.04
CA ALA A 186 15.88 10.77 -1.68
C ALA A 186 14.34 10.89 -1.64
N PHE A 187 13.70 10.02 -0.87
CA PHE A 187 12.29 10.07 -0.51
C PHE A 187 12.14 10.84 0.81
N GLU A 188 12.33 12.16 0.75
CA GLU A 188 12.42 13.04 1.93
C GLU A 188 11.15 13.07 2.79
N SER A 189 9.99 12.80 2.19
CA SER A 189 8.70 12.85 2.90
C SER A 189 8.47 11.63 3.80
N VAL A 190 9.12 10.49 3.52
CA VAL A 190 8.82 9.22 4.19
C VAL A 190 9.37 9.24 5.62
N LYS A 191 8.46 9.14 6.59
CA LYS A 191 8.76 9.11 8.03
C LYS A 191 8.55 7.73 8.63
N ARG A 192 7.63 6.94 8.07
CA ARG A 192 7.32 5.58 8.53
C ARG A 192 7.49 4.60 7.39
N LEU A 193 8.31 3.58 7.62
CA LEU A 193 8.54 2.49 6.67
C LEU A 193 8.19 1.15 7.33
N GLU A 194 7.22 0.45 6.78
CA GLU A 194 6.91 -0.93 7.14
C GLU A 194 7.34 -1.85 6.01
N LEU A 195 8.26 -2.78 6.30
CA LEU A 195 8.63 -3.87 5.42
C LEU A 195 8.03 -5.16 5.98
N SER A 196 7.26 -5.87 5.15
CA SER A 196 6.61 -7.11 5.58
C SER A 196 6.78 -8.24 4.56
N GLY A 197 7.06 -9.46 5.00
CA GLY A 197 7.14 -10.62 4.11
C GLY A 197 8.28 -11.58 4.43
N TYR A 198 8.24 -12.75 3.80
CA TYR A 198 9.21 -13.83 4.02
C TYR A 198 10.62 -13.48 3.50
N GLN A 199 11.65 -14.11 4.10
CA GLN A 199 13.11 -14.11 3.84
C GLN A 199 13.69 -13.07 2.86
N LEU A 200 13.24 -13.07 1.60
CA LEU A 200 13.88 -12.37 0.49
C LEU A 200 13.54 -10.88 0.44
N CYS A 201 12.28 -10.49 0.67
CA CYS A 201 11.88 -9.07 0.56
C CYS A 201 12.54 -8.19 1.65
N CYS A 202 12.63 -8.70 2.88
CA CYS A 202 13.22 -7.92 3.97
C CYS A 202 14.75 -7.85 3.87
N ASN A 203 15.44 -8.92 3.46
CA ASN A 203 16.91 -8.92 3.46
C ASN A 203 17.50 -8.12 2.29
N ASP A 204 16.95 -8.27 1.09
CA ASP A 204 17.38 -7.50 -0.08
C ASP A 204 17.07 -6.02 0.11
N MET A 205 15.88 -5.70 0.63
CA MET A 205 15.52 -4.32 0.94
C MET A 205 16.42 -3.74 2.04
N LEU A 206 16.71 -4.48 3.12
CA LEU A 206 17.68 -4.02 4.13
C LEU A 206 19.06 -3.79 3.53
N ARG A 207 19.53 -4.66 2.63
CA ARG A 207 20.80 -4.44 1.93
C ARG A 207 20.75 -3.13 1.13
N VAL A 208 19.67 -2.87 0.40
CA VAL A 208 19.51 -1.61 -0.33
C VAL A 208 19.46 -0.41 0.61
N LEU A 209 18.66 -0.47 1.68
CA LEU A 209 18.53 0.57 2.69
C LEU A 209 19.85 0.91 3.38
N ALA A 210 20.67 -0.09 3.65
CA ALA A 210 22.01 0.11 4.23
C ALA A 210 22.95 0.92 3.32
N HIS A 211 22.65 1.04 2.02
CA HIS A 211 23.53 1.67 1.03
C HIS A 211 22.94 2.89 0.30
N SER A 212 21.62 2.96 0.08
CA SER A 212 21.01 3.92 -0.85
C SER A 212 20.75 5.31 -0.27
N GLY A 213 20.79 5.49 1.07
CA GLY A 213 20.47 6.78 1.69
C GLY A 213 19.05 7.30 1.37
N ALA A 214 18.18 6.43 0.82
CA ALA A 214 16.96 6.84 0.13
C ALA A 214 15.89 7.45 1.05
N PHE A 215 15.98 7.29 2.37
CA PHE A 215 14.95 7.75 3.31
C PHE A 215 15.56 8.62 4.41
N PRO A 216 16.06 9.84 4.11
CA PRO A 216 16.86 10.62 5.07
C PRO A 216 16.11 10.99 6.36
N ASN A 217 14.79 11.15 6.29
CA ASN A 217 13.93 11.58 7.41
C ASN A 217 13.16 10.44 8.08
N LEU A 218 13.64 9.20 7.97
CA LEU A 218 12.94 8.05 8.51
C LEU A 218 12.89 8.09 10.05
N GLU A 219 11.68 8.11 10.62
CA GLU A 219 11.44 8.17 12.07
C GLU A 219 11.06 6.81 12.67
N SER A 220 10.38 5.95 11.92
CA SER A 220 9.93 4.63 12.38
C SER A 220 10.18 3.57 11.31
N LEU A 221 10.84 2.47 11.69
CA LEU A 221 11.08 1.30 10.85
C LEU A 221 10.40 0.09 11.48
N THR A 222 9.50 -0.55 10.74
CA THR A 222 8.86 -1.81 11.13
C THR A 222 9.27 -2.92 10.18
N LEU A 223 9.83 -4.01 10.72
CA LEU A 223 10.19 -5.23 9.98
C LEU A 223 9.29 -6.37 10.44
N ALA A 224 8.19 -6.61 9.73
CA ALA A 224 7.18 -7.59 10.09
C ALA A 224 7.34 -8.91 9.35
N SER A 225 7.17 -10.04 10.04
CA SER A 225 7.29 -11.38 9.44
C SER A 225 8.65 -11.66 8.79
N ALA A 226 9.69 -10.93 9.19
CA ALA A 226 11.03 -11.09 8.65
C ALA A 226 11.66 -12.39 9.15
N THR A 227 12.39 -13.06 8.27
CA THR A 227 13.17 -14.23 8.64
C THR A 227 14.62 -13.83 8.88
N VAL A 228 15.11 -14.09 10.09
CA VAL A 228 16.47 -13.78 10.50
C VAL A 228 17.40 -14.85 9.96
N SER A 229 18.41 -14.42 9.19
CA SER A 229 19.45 -15.25 8.58
C SER A 229 20.84 -14.71 8.91
N GLY A 230 21.89 -15.45 8.53
CA GLY A 230 23.28 -15.02 8.71
C GLY A 230 23.54 -13.61 8.15
N GLY A 231 24.07 -12.72 8.98
CA GLY A 231 24.35 -11.32 8.60
C GLY A 231 23.15 -10.37 8.65
N TRP A 232 21.92 -10.85 8.90
CA TRP A 232 20.73 -9.98 8.99
C TRP A 232 20.89 -8.90 10.07
N MET A 233 21.36 -9.30 11.27
CA MET A 233 21.61 -8.35 12.38
C MET A 233 22.67 -7.30 12.03
N LYS A 234 23.71 -7.70 11.29
CA LYS A 234 24.75 -6.77 10.82
C LYS A 234 24.14 -5.73 9.87
N ARG A 235 23.37 -6.17 8.87
CA ARG A 235 22.68 -5.28 7.91
C ARG A 235 21.67 -4.36 8.58
N LEU A 236 20.93 -4.88 9.57
CA LEU A 236 20.02 -4.05 10.37
C LEU A 236 20.80 -2.97 11.13
N GLY A 237 21.92 -3.32 11.75
CA GLY A 237 22.81 -2.35 12.41
C GLY A 237 23.32 -1.28 11.43
N GLU A 238 23.74 -1.69 10.23
CA GLU A 238 24.16 -0.78 9.16
C GLU A 238 23.01 0.15 8.72
N CYS A 239 21.78 -0.35 8.61
CA CYS A 239 20.59 0.46 8.33
C CYS A 239 20.34 1.49 9.44
N CYS A 240 20.29 1.05 10.70
CA CYS A 240 20.06 1.96 11.83
C CYS A 240 21.15 3.04 11.92
N ALA A 241 22.39 2.71 11.59
CA ALA A 241 23.50 3.67 11.55
C ALA A 241 23.32 4.75 10.46
N ARG A 242 22.44 4.57 9.47
CA ARG A 242 22.08 5.62 8.48
C ARG A 242 21.16 6.69 9.03
N TRP A 243 20.46 6.40 10.11
CA TRP A 243 19.46 7.30 10.70
C TRP A 243 19.75 7.58 12.17
N PRO A 244 20.99 7.99 12.53
CA PRO A 244 21.38 8.12 13.93
C PRO A 244 20.61 9.21 14.67
N THR A 245 20.05 10.18 13.95
CA THR A 245 19.34 11.34 14.51
C THR A 245 17.83 11.32 14.24
N THR A 246 17.39 10.60 13.20
CA THR A 246 16.00 10.62 12.75
C THR A 246 15.22 9.40 13.22
N LEU A 247 15.81 8.19 13.24
CA LEU A 247 15.13 6.96 13.64
C LEU A 247 14.87 6.94 15.14
N ARG A 248 13.60 6.98 15.53
CA ARG A 248 13.13 6.98 16.92
C ARG A 248 12.55 5.65 17.35
N GLU A 249 12.09 4.86 16.39
CA GLU A 249 11.37 3.63 16.65
C GLU A 249 11.78 2.52 15.69
N LEU A 250 12.12 1.36 16.26
CA LEU A 250 12.37 0.12 15.54
C LEU A 250 11.42 -0.96 16.07
N ARG A 251 10.56 -1.49 15.21
CA ARG A 251 9.61 -2.57 15.55
C ARG A 251 9.93 -3.83 14.78
N LEU A 252 10.01 -4.96 15.48
CA LEU A 252 10.32 -6.26 14.91
C LEU A 252 9.22 -7.30 15.22
N PRO A 253 7.96 -7.09 14.79
CA PRO A 253 6.89 -8.02 15.10
C PRO A 253 7.05 -9.33 14.31
N SER A 254 6.85 -10.46 14.99
CA SER A 254 6.79 -11.80 14.39
C SER A 254 8.07 -12.18 13.62
N LEU A 255 9.23 -12.10 14.28
CA LEU A 255 10.48 -12.60 13.72
C LEU A 255 10.49 -14.13 13.65
N TRP A 256 10.90 -14.67 12.51
CA TRP A 256 11.12 -16.09 12.31
C TRP A 256 12.62 -16.36 12.29
N LEU A 257 13.10 -17.29 13.12
CA LEU A 257 14.48 -17.76 13.01
C LEU A 257 14.55 -18.76 11.86
N ALA A 258 15.42 -18.52 10.87
CA ALA A 258 15.79 -19.59 9.96
C ALA A 258 16.60 -20.61 10.76
N CYS A 259 15.95 -21.69 11.20
CA CYS A 259 16.67 -22.86 11.69
C CYS A 259 17.38 -23.49 10.50
N THR A 260 18.57 -22.99 10.15
CA THR A 260 19.53 -23.78 9.40
C THR A 260 19.96 -24.89 10.36
N LEU A 261 19.38 -26.08 10.20
CA LEU A 261 19.95 -27.31 10.73
C LEU A 261 21.37 -27.37 10.16
N LEU A 262 22.35 -27.06 11.02
CA LEU A 262 23.78 -27.24 10.75
C LEU A 262 24.08 -28.74 10.61
#